data_AF-A0A2L2Z046-F1
#
_entry.id   AF-A0A2L2Z046-F1
#
_cell.length_a   1.000
_cell.length_b   1.000
_cell.length_c   1.000
_cell.angle_alpha   90.00
_cell.angle_beta   90.00
_cell.angle_gamma   90.00
#
_symmetry.space_group_name_H-M   'P 1'
#
loop_
_entity.id
_entity.type
_entity.pdbx_description
1 polymer ?
#
loop_
_entity_poly.entity_id
_entity_poly.type
_entity_poly.pdbx_seq_one_letter_code
_entity_poly.pdbx_strand_id
1 'polypeptide(L)'
;IPMENPDLLGGDMSGIEDTDRNAVPPDSMLWSGGVIPYVTDPGLNATVIPWVLQKAFDAYGKSTCIRFVPRTNEKDYARIFSGQGCYSISLGLTKCFRCLRKEYL
;
A
#
# COMPACT_ATOMS: atom_id res chain seq x y z
N ILE A 1 7.08 23.75 -3.18
CA ILE A 1 7.89 22.58 -3.59
C ILE A 1 7.49 22.18 -5.00
N PRO A 2 8.43 21.95 -5.93
CA PRO A 2 8.10 21.40 -7.25
C PRO A 2 7.48 20.01 -7.09
N MET A 3 6.46 19.68 -7.90
CA MET A 3 5.90 18.33 -7.92
C MET A 3 6.90 17.38 -8.58
N GLU A 4 7.21 16.26 -7.92
CA GLU A 4 8.22 15.30 -8.37
C GLU A 4 7.76 14.54 -9.62
N ASN A 5 6.49 14.09 -9.66
CA ASN A 5 5.91 13.40 -10.81
C ASN A 5 4.63 14.12 -11.29
N PRO A 6 4.72 15.08 -12.23
CA PRO A 6 3.57 15.90 -12.64
C PRO A 6 2.48 15.11 -13.39
N ASP A 7 2.82 13.95 -13.97
CA ASP A 7 1.89 13.09 -14.70
C ASP A 7 1.10 12.12 -13.79
N LEU A 8 1.38 12.13 -12.49
CA LEU A 8 0.69 11.28 -11.51
C LEU A 8 -0.33 12.09 -10.70
N LEU A 9 -1.45 11.45 -10.38
CA LEU A 9 -2.44 12.04 -9.48
C LEU A 9 -1.79 12.26 -8.11
N GLY A 10 -1.89 13.47 -7.56
CA GLY A 10 -1.22 13.83 -6.30
C GLY A 10 0.31 13.83 -6.35
N GLY A 11 0.92 13.53 -7.51
CA GLY A 11 2.36 13.38 -7.67
C GLY A 11 2.92 11.99 -7.38
N ASP A 12 2.09 11.04 -6.94
CA ASP A 12 2.53 9.72 -6.48
C ASP A 12 1.53 8.57 -6.71
N MET A 13 0.34 8.84 -7.29
CA MET A 13 -0.67 7.83 -7.60
C MET A 13 -0.84 7.66 -9.12
N SER A 14 -0.80 6.40 -9.58
CA SER A 14 -1.00 6.03 -10.98
C SER A 14 -2.22 5.12 -11.17
N GLY A 15 -2.81 5.16 -12.38
CA GLY A 15 -3.89 4.26 -12.79
C GLY A 15 -5.28 4.59 -12.22
N ILE A 16 -5.49 5.82 -11.74
CA ILE A 16 -6.77 6.31 -11.22
C ILE A 16 -7.20 7.51 -12.06
N GLU A 17 -8.47 7.58 -12.41
CA GLU A 17 -9.07 8.81 -12.93
C GLU A 17 -9.21 9.83 -11.81
N ASP A 18 -9.06 11.12 -12.13
CA ASP A 18 -9.22 12.22 -11.17
C ASP A 18 -10.69 12.35 -10.74
N THR A 19 -11.07 11.49 -9.80
CA THR A 19 -12.30 11.60 -9.03
C THR A 19 -11.84 12.02 -7.65
N ASP A 20 -12.37 13.14 -7.13
CA ASP A 20 -12.12 13.76 -5.81
C ASP A 20 -12.27 12.80 -4.60
N ARG A 21 -11.55 11.68 -4.57
CA ARG A 21 -11.74 10.56 -3.65
C ARG A 21 -10.40 10.01 -3.19
N ASN A 22 -10.15 10.17 -1.89
CA ASN A 22 -8.97 9.64 -1.21
C ASN A 22 -9.17 8.18 -0.75
N ALA A 23 -10.25 7.52 -1.19
CA ALA A 23 -10.62 6.17 -0.80
C ALA A 23 -11.15 5.42 -2.03
N VAL A 24 -10.64 4.20 -2.27
CA VAL A 24 -11.14 3.30 -3.30
C VAL A 24 -12.51 2.77 -2.86
N PRO A 25 -13.62 3.13 -3.54
CA PRO A 25 -14.96 2.80 -3.06
C PRO A 25 -15.36 1.32 -3.15
N PRO A 26 -15.05 0.57 -4.24
CA PRO A 26 -15.55 -0.78 -4.40
C PRO A 26 -14.75 -1.77 -3.56
N ASP A 27 -15.46 -2.58 -2.79
CA ASP A 27 -14.87 -3.60 -1.92
C ASP A 27 -14.09 -4.68 -2.73
N SER A 28 -14.42 -4.85 -4.01
CA SER A 28 -13.72 -5.77 -4.93
C SER A 28 -12.29 -5.37 -5.25
N MET A 29 -11.92 -4.11 -5.01
CA MET A 29 -10.56 -3.64 -5.21
C MET A 29 -9.72 -3.80 -3.93
N LEU A 30 -10.27 -4.28 -2.82
CA LEU A 30 -9.58 -4.33 -1.53
C LEU A 30 -8.77 -5.61 -1.34
N TRP A 31 -7.71 -5.52 -0.55
CA TRP A 31 -6.99 -6.70 -0.09
C TRP A 31 -7.85 -7.55 0.85
N SER A 32 -8.09 -8.80 0.45
CA SER A 32 -8.90 -9.75 1.21
C SER A 32 -8.33 -9.93 2.62
N GLY A 33 -9.16 -9.70 3.63
CA GLY A 33 -8.76 -9.80 5.04
C GLY A 33 -7.70 -8.79 5.49
N GLY A 34 -7.39 -7.76 4.68
CA GLY A 34 -6.31 -6.82 4.95
C GLY A 34 -4.91 -7.43 4.85
N VAL A 35 -4.76 -8.58 4.18
CA VAL A 35 -3.48 -9.22 3.96
C VAL A 35 -2.91 -8.79 2.61
N ILE A 36 -1.70 -8.24 2.64
CA ILE A 36 -0.98 -7.77 1.46
C ILE A 36 0.23 -8.70 1.27
N PRO A 37 0.17 -9.67 0.35
CA PRO A 37 1.33 -10.41 -0.09
C PRO A 37 2.33 -9.46 -0.73
N TYR A 38 3.61 -9.54 -0.38
CA TYR A 38 4.64 -8.67 -0.94
C TYR A 38 5.89 -9.42 -1.40
N VAL A 39 6.59 -8.80 -2.36
CA VAL A 39 7.96 -9.16 -2.75
C VAL A 39 8.80 -7.89 -2.81
N THR A 40 10.08 -8.03 -2.50
CA THR A 40 11.07 -6.96 -2.63
C THR A 40 12.04 -7.28 -3.77
N ASP A 41 12.25 -6.31 -4.64
CA ASP A 41 13.26 -6.44 -5.68
C ASP A 41 14.69 -6.34 -5.09
N PRO A 42 15.67 -7.09 -5.64
CA PRO A 42 17.05 -7.01 -5.16
C PRO A 42 17.65 -5.60 -5.19
N GLY A 43 17.26 -4.79 -6.19
CA GLY A 43 17.69 -3.40 -6.33
C GLY A 43 17.20 -2.47 -5.20
N LEU A 44 16.19 -2.89 -4.44
CA LEU A 44 15.69 -2.12 -3.29
C LEU A 44 16.76 -2.01 -2.19
N ASN A 45 17.56 -3.05 -1.98
CA ASN A 45 18.60 -3.05 -0.93
C ASN A 45 19.71 -2.02 -1.19
N ALA A 46 19.88 -1.56 -2.44
CA ALA A 46 20.83 -0.51 -2.79
C ALA A 46 20.35 0.89 -2.40
N THR A 47 19.03 1.06 -2.19
CA THR A 47 18.40 2.36 -1.94
C THR A 47 17.73 2.45 -0.57
N VAL A 48 17.23 1.32 -0.06
CA VAL A 48 16.49 1.23 1.20
C VAL A 48 17.08 0.12 2.06
N ILE A 49 17.41 0.46 3.32
CA ILE A 49 17.87 -0.52 4.29
C ILE A 49 16.69 -1.41 4.70
N PRO A 50 16.81 -2.75 4.70
CA PRO A 50 15.69 -3.67 4.98
C PRO A 50 14.92 -3.37 6.27
N TRP A 51 15.58 -2.88 7.33
CA TRP A 51 14.90 -2.53 8.59
C TRP A 51 13.88 -1.39 8.43
N VAL A 52 14.05 -0.50 7.44
CA VAL A 52 13.17 0.67 7.26
C VAL A 52 11.83 0.17 6.75
N LEU A 53 11.89 -0.75 5.80
CA LEU A 53 10.70 -1.41 5.28
C LEU A 53 9.98 -2.20 6.38
N GLN A 54 10.73 -2.94 7.20
CA GLN A 54 10.13 -3.66 8.33
C GLN A 54 9.46 -2.72 9.33
N LYS A 55 10.09 -1.59 9.68
CA LYS A 55 9.47 -0.58 10.57
C LYS A 55 8.16 -0.04 10.00
N ALA A 56 8.08 0.16 8.68
CA ALA A 56 6.84 0.58 8.04
C ALA A 56 5.75 -0.49 8.19
N PHE A 57 6.07 -1.76 7.92
CA PHE A 57 5.13 -2.87 8.11
C PHE A 57 4.66 -3.00 9.56
N ASP A 58 5.55 -2.87 10.52
CA ASP A 58 5.23 -2.92 11.95
C ASP A 58 4.31 -1.76 12.37
N ALA A 59 4.54 -0.56 11.84
CA ALA A 59 3.70 0.60 12.10
C ALA A 59 2.25 0.36 11.63
N TYR A 60 2.08 -0.21 10.43
CA TYR A 60 0.76 -0.63 9.95
C TYR A 60 0.16 -1.75 10.79
N GLY A 61 0.95 -2.77 11.13
CA GLY A 61 0.50 -3.89 11.96
C GLY A 61 0.01 -3.48 13.35
N LYS A 62 0.63 -2.43 13.92
CA LYS A 62 0.28 -1.87 15.24
C LYS A 62 -0.97 -1.00 15.22
N SER A 63 -1.17 -0.22 14.15
CA SER A 63 -2.20 0.81 14.08
C SER A 63 -3.44 0.41 13.28
N THR A 64 -3.35 -0.65 12.48
CA THR A 64 -4.41 -1.06 11.55
C THR A 64 -4.60 -2.58 11.53
N CYS A 65 -5.63 -3.02 10.80
CA CYS A 65 -5.87 -4.42 10.48
C CYS A 65 -4.95 -4.97 9.36
N ILE A 66 -4.07 -4.14 8.77
CA ILE A 66 -3.26 -4.50 7.60
C ILE A 66 -2.07 -5.38 8.00
N ARG A 67 -1.82 -6.44 7.24
CA ARG A 67 -0.72 -7.38 7.44
C ARG A 67 0.06 -7.58 6.15
N PHE A 68 1.36 -7.31 6.18
CA PHE A 68 2.27 -7.62 5.10
C PHE A 68 2.83 -9.02 5.29
N VAL A 69 2.72 -9.87 4.27
CA VAL A 69 3.21 -11.25 4.32
C VAL A 69 4.10 -11.54 3.11
N PRO A 70 5.20 -12.30 3.25
CA PRO A 70 5.98 -12.74 2.10
C PRO A 70 5.09 -13.51 1.15
N ARG A 71 5.09 -13.11 -0.13
CA ARG A 71 4.31 -13.78 -1.17
C ARG A 71 4.76 -15.24 -1.33
N THR A 72 3.78 -16.10 -1.56
CA THR A 72 3.97 -17.48 -2.00
C THR A 72 3.53 -17.65 -3.45
N ASN A 73 2.22 -17.82 -3.69
CA ASN A 73 1.61 -18.10 -4.99
C ASN A 73 0.43 -17.17 -5.31
N GLU A 74 0.22 -16.12 -4.52
CA GLU A 74 -0.90 -15.21 -4.66
C GLU A 74 -0.82 -14.47 -6.01
N LYS A 75 -1.95 -14.38 -6.72
CA LYS A 75 -2.02 -13.71 -8.03
C LYS A 75 -1.79 -12.21 -7.89
N ASP A 76 -2.45 -11.59 -6.92
CA ASP A 76 -2.33 -10.18 -6.60
C ASP A 76 -1.36 -10.00 -5.43
N TYR A 77 -0.38 -9.12 -5.59
CA TYR A 77 0.65 -8.85 -4.59
C TYR A 77 1.28 -7.46 -4.81
N ALA A 78 1.86 -6.89 -3.74
CA ALA A 78 2.67 -5.69 -3.81
C ALA A 78 4.11 -6.02 -4.21
N ARG A 79 4.59 -5.42 -5.29
CA ARG A 79 6.01 -5.45 -5.65
C ARG A 79 6.66 -4.15 -5.21
N ILE A 80 7.66 -4.24 -4.34
CA ILE A 80 8.37 -3.09 -3.80
C ILE A 80 9.74 -3.06 -4.47
N PHE A 81 10.00 -1.99 -5.23
CA PHE A 81 11.18 -1.87 -6.06
C PHE A 81 11.74 -0.45 -6.02
N SER A 82 13.01 -0.30 -6.43
CA SER A 82 13.64 1.00 -6.60
C SER A 82 13.30 1.52 -8.01
N GLY A 83 12.46 2.55 -8.08
CA GLY A 83 12.04 3.20 -9.32
C GLY A 83 12.61 4.62 -9.47
N GLN A 84 12.14 5.35 -10.49
CA GLN A 84 12.39 6.79 -10.58
C GLN A 84 11.32 7.52 -9.77
N GLY A 85 11.68 7.93 -8.55
CA GLY A 85 10.77 8.57 -7.62
C GLY A 85 9.89 7.59 -6.83
N CYS A 86 9.05 8.16 -5.96
CA CYS A 86 8.11 7.42 -5.13
C CYS A 86 6.72 7.46 -5.77
N TYR A 87 6.18 6.30 -6.13
CA TYR A 87 4.82 6.20 -6.63
C TYR A 87 4.23 4.83 -6.36
N SER A 88 2.91 4.75 -6.41
CA SER A 88 2.16 3.51 -6.41
C SER A 88 1.07 3.55 -7.47
N ILE A 89 0.80 2.40 -8.10
CA ILE A 89 -0.53 2.20 -8.69
C ILE A 89 -1.51 2.09 -7.54
N SER A 90 -2.74 2.56 -7.74
CA SER A 90 -3.84 2.44 -6.77
C SER A 90 -3.81 1.10 -6.05
N LEU A 91 -3.21 1.09 -4.88
CA LEU A 91 -3.30 -0.02 -3.96
C LEU A 91 -4.73 0.05 -3.51
N GLY A 92 -5.53 -0.92 -3.90
CA GLY A 92 -6.84 -1.16 -3.33
C GLY A 92 -6.90 -0.73 -1.88
N LEU A 93 -7.54 0.42 -1.60
CA LEU A 93 -7.47 1.01 -0.28
C LEU A 93 -8.34 0.18 0.64
N THR A 94 -7.76 -0.86 1.25
CA THR A 94 -8.45 -1.77 2.14
C THR A 94 -9.31 -0.95 3.08
N LYS A 95 -10.64 -1.06 2.95
CA LYS A 95 -11.55 -0.54 3.97
C LYS A 95 -11.23 -1.25 5.27
N CYS A 96 -10.43 -0.61 6.11
CA CYS A 96 -10.41 -0.88 7.54
C CYS A 96 -11.60 -0.15 8.21
N PHE A 97 -12.75 -0.02 7.53
CA PHE A 97 -14.04 0.39 8.13
C PHE A 97 -14.74 -0.75 8.87
N ARG A 98 -13.97 -1.75 9.31
CA ARG A 98 -14.36 -2.61 10.42
C ARG A 98 -13.27 -2.71 11.50
N CYS A 99 -12.64 -1.58 11.81
CA CYS A 99 -12.41 -1.20 13.21
C CYS A 99 -13.64 -0.42 13.73
N LEU A 100 -14.86 -0.87 13.44
CA LEU A 100 -15.98 -0.54 14.31
C LEU A 100 -15.76 -1.37 15.57
N ARG A 101 -15.37 -0.69 16.64
CA ARG A 101 -15.69 -1.04 18.03
C ARG A 101 -16.88 -2.01 18.08
N LYS A 102 -16.59 -3.28 18.28
CA LYS A 102 -17.45 -4.22 19.01
C LYS A 102 -16.66 -4.52 20.28
N GLU A 103 -17.03 -4.18 21.50
CA GLU A 103 -18.17 -3.52 22.13
C GLU A 103 -17.64 -2.99 23.48
N TYR A 104 -18.18 -1.88 23.98
CA TYR A 104 -18.53 -1.77 25.40
C TYR A 104 -19.62 -0.68 25.50
N LEU A 105 -20.85 -1.14 25.77
CA LEU A 105 -22.07 -0.43 26.19
C LEU A 105 -22.48 0.85 25.43
#